data_AF-A0A210PH76-F1
#
_entry.id   AF-A0A210PH76-F1
#
_cell.length_a   1.000
_cell.length_b   1.000
_cell.length_c   1.000
_cell.angle_alpha   90.00
_cell.angle_beta   90.00
_cell.angle_gamma   90.00
#
_symmetry.space_group_name_H-M   'P 1'
#
loop_
_entity.id
_entity.type
_entity.pdbx_description
1 polymer ?
#
loop_
_entity_poly.entity_id
_entity_poly.type
_entity_poly.pdbx_seq_one_letter_code
_entity_poly.pdbx_strand_id
1 'polypeptide(L)'
;MTREGYCLARNYLIFVLLIRNAQRSGAVANLQLSAVENATKKGTDYILTVPEHKTGYSTPVYLVVSPSVYDYLHVYLKMRTKIPCFSEESNRNDTYVFLSWSPRVDIPPIHMNGSRVNRAINDFWMEAGMTTPLSATRIRKSTVTTVRDKDPNIRDKLAAHMNHSTRTADTYYYTHRRYDDAMDVSNRIASIMCVEPQPQEILSVPQNPNDAIDHDELDLGAEETVAEEETVVEEDKVVEEETEKEMKPNPNPNYFKLGGRRSFSREEQQCIFDIFEEYIESSEKPLNQRIAREELVKSVAGKQLLDKFQIKQLVDRVRTSRRTKKKK
;
A
#
# COMPACT_ATOMS: atom_id res chain seq x y z
N MET A 1 15.90 -27.12 8.63
CA MET A 1 14.78 -26.56 7.86
C MET A 1 15.34 -25.88 6.62
N THR A 2 14.74 -26.09 5.46
CA THR A 2 15.18 -25.47 4.20
C THR A 2 14.67 -24.03 4.09
N ARG A 3 15.27 -23.25 3.18
CA ARG A 3 14.79 -21.90 2.82
C ARG A 3 13.31 -21.92 2.43
N GLU A 4 12.91 -22.90 1.63
CA GLU A 4 11.54 -23.05 1.14
C GLU A 4 10.56 -23.27 2.30
N GLY A 5 10.86 -24.22 3.20
CA GLY A 5 10.00 -24.46 4.37
C GLY A 5 9.84 -23.23 5.28
N TYR A 6 10.91 -22.46 5.48
CA TYR A 6 10.83 -21.18 6.20
C TYR A 6 9.94 -20.17 5.48
N CYS A 7 10.18 -19.96 4.18
CA CYS A 7 9.43 -19.01 3.37
C CYS A 7 7.94 -19.38 3.31
N LEU A 8 7.61 -20.66 3.13
CA LEU A 8 6.23 -21.15 3.11
C LEU A 8 5.51 -20.86 4.44
N ALA A 9 6.09 -21.26 5.57
CA ALA A 9 5.51 -21.01 6.90
C ALA A 9 5.32 -19.50 7.16
N ARG A 10 6.34 -18.70 6.83
CA ARG A 10 6.29 -17.24 6.95
C ARG A 10 5.18 -16.64 6.09
N ASN A 11 5.12 -17.01 4.82
CA ASN A 11 4.19 -16.44 3.86
C ASN A 11 2.74 -16.83 4.19
N TYR A 12 2.51 -18.08 4.61
CA TYR A 12 1.22 -18.54 5.11
C TYR A 12 0.73 -17.71 6.31
N LEU A 13 1.59 -17.51 7.32
CA LEU A 13 1.23 -16.71 8.49
C LEU A 13 0.90 -15.26 8.14
N ILE A 14 1.70 -14.64 7.26
CA ILE A 14 1.42 -13.29 6.75
C ILE A 14 0.06 -13.25 6.04
N PHE A 15 -0.23 -14.22 5.18
CA PHE A 15 -1.50 -14.32 4.46
C PHE A 15 -2.69 -14.45 5.43
N VAL A 16 -2.60 -15.35 6.41
CA VAL A 16 -3.66 -15.57 7.42
C VAL A 16 -3.90 -14.31 8.27
N LEU A 17 -2.83 -13.63 8.69
CA LEU A 17 -2.97 -12.38 9.45
C LEU A 17 -3.68 -11.29 8.65
N LEU A 18 -3.35 -11.16 7.36
CA LEU A 18 -3.96 -10.17 6.47
C LEU A 18 -5.43 -10.48 6.18
N ILE A 19 -5.77 -11.73 5.88
CA ILE A 19 -7.15 -12.09 5.51
C ILE A 19 -8.12 -12.01 6.69
N ARG A 20 -7.65 -12.37 7.89
CA ARG A 20 -8.50 -12.34 9.10
C ARG A 20 -8.70 -10.95 9.68
N ASN A 21 -7.73 -10.06 9.53
CA ASN A 21 -7.78 -8.72 10.12
C ASN A 21 -8.03 -7.61 9.10
N ALA A 22 -7.96 -7.92 7.80
CA ALA A 22 -8.00 -6.92 6.73
C ALA A 22 -7.06 -5.73 7.01
N GLN A 23 -5.85 -5.98 7.48
CA GLN A 23 -4.91 -4.92 7.83
C GLN A 23 -3.99 -4.53 6.66
N ARG A 24 -3.37 -3.35 6.76
CA ARG A 24 -2.37 -2.92 5.79
C ARG A 24 -1.14 -3.82 5.92
N SER A 25 -0.39 -3.99 4.84
CA SER A 25 0.87 -4.73 4.86
C SER A 25 1.86 -4.18 5.90
N GLY A 26 1.85 -2.87 6.15
CA GLY A 26 2.65 -2.22 7.19
C GLY A 26 2.36 -2.70 8.62
N ALA A 27 1.11 -3.05 8.95
CA ALA A 27 0.77 -3.57 10.27
C ALA A 27 1.38 -4.95 10.53
N VAL A 28 1.40 -5.81 9.50
CA VAL A 28 2.00 -7.14 9.60
C VAL A 28 3.52 -7.05 9.51
N ALA A 29 4.05 -6.21 8.63
CA ALA A 29 5.48 -5.91 8.50
C ALA A 29 6.11 -5.48 9.83
N ASN A 30 5.42 -4.62 10.58
CA ASN A 30 5.94 -4.00 11.79
C ASN A 30 5.56 -4.75 13.08
N LEU A 31 5.00 -5.95 12.97
CA LEU A 31 4.70 -6.78 14.13
C LEU A 31 6.02 -7.21 14.80
N GLN A 32 6.19 -6.86 16.08
CA GLN A 32 7.38 -7.17 16.87
C GLN A 32 7.23 -8.47 17.67
N LEU A 33 8.36 -9.09 18.03
CA LEU A 33 8.38 -10.28 18.88
C LEU A 33 7.75 -9.98 20.26
N SER A 34 8.06 -8.83 20.84
CA SER A 34 7.46 -8.34 22.09
C SER A 34 5.93 -8.32 22.04
N ALA A 35 5.32 -8.05 20.88
CA ALA A 35 3.86 -8.03 20.73
C ALA A 35 3.24 -9.43 20.74
N VAL A 36 4.00 -10.45 20.32
CA VAL A 36 3.59 -11.86 20.39
C VAL A 36 3.72 -12.39 21.81
N GLU A 37 4.82 -12.06 22.49
CA GLU A 37 5.05 -12.45 23.88
C GLU A 37 4.06 -11.80 24.85
N ASN A 38 3.78 -10.50 24.67
CA ASN A 38 2.86 -9.74 25.50
C ASN A 38 1.42 -9.74 24.95
N ALA A 39 1.07 -10.74 24.15
CA ALA A 39 -0.26 -10.86 23.55
C ALA A 39 -1.33 -10.89 24.65
N THR A 40 -2.37 -10.05 24.51
CA THR A 40 -3.46 -10.02 25.47
C THR A 40 -4.53 -11.03 25.08
N LYS A 41 -4.80 -12.01 25.93
CA LYS A 41 -5.92 -12.94 25.72
C LYS A 41 -7.25 -12.26 26.03
N LYS A 42 -8.19 -12.27 25.08
CA LYS A 42 -9.57 -11.81 25.27
C LYS A 42 -10.54 -12.88 24.79
N GLY A 43 -11.26 -13.49 25.74
CA GLY A 43 -12.08 -14.65 25.46
C GLY A 43 -11.21 -15.83 25.02
N THR A 44 -11.47 -16.36 23.82
CA THR A 44 -10.68 -17.43 23.21
C THR A 44 -9.49 -16.91 22.41
N ASP A 45 -9.55 -15.67 21.93
CA ASP A 45 -8.59 -15.12 20.97
C ASP A 45 -7.50 -14.30 21.66
N TYR A 46 -6.43 -14.04 20.92
CA TYR A 46 -5.30 -13.23 21.34
C TYR A 46 -5.24 -11.94 20.53
N ILE A 47 -4.87 -10.85 21.20
CA ILE A 47 -4.70 -9.53 20.60
C ILE A 47 -3.22 -9.17 20.61
N LEU A 48 -2.67 -8.95 19.43
CA LEU A 48 -1.31 -8.47 19.20
C LEU A 48 -1.35 -6.97 18.89
N THR A 49 -0.62 -6.17 19.65
CA THR A 49 -0.61 -4.72 19.49
C THR A 49 0.59 -4.28 18.66
N VAL A 50 0.34 -3.58 17.56
CA VAL A 50 1.36 -3.01 16.67
C VAL A 50 1.36 -1.49 16.84
N PRO A 51 2.35 -0.89 17.53
CA PRO A 51 2.35 0.53 17.83
C PRO A 51 2.48 1.40 16.58
N GLU A 52 3.31 0.98 15.61
CA GLU A 52 3.61 1.75 14.41
C GLU A 52 3.36 0.92 13.15
N HIS A 53 2.32 1.27 12.39
CA HIS A 53 1.94 0.51 11.17
C HIS A 53 1.97 1.36 9.87
N LYS A 54 2.33 2.65 9.98
CA LYS A 54 2.54 3.60 8.88
C LYS A 54 3.56 4.66 9.31
N THR A 55 4.26 5.28 8.36
CA THR A 55 5.14 6.43 8.62
C THR A 55 4.36 7.62 9.21
N GLY A 56 4.63 7.95 10.48
CA GLY A 56 4.01 9.04 11.24
C GLY A 56 3.24 8.55 12.46
N TYR A 57 2.95 9.44 13.41
CA TYR A 57 2.14 9.10 14.59
C TYR A 57 0.80 8.49 14.13
N SER A 58 0.59 7.23 14.47
CA SER A 58 -0.58 6.47 14.10
C SER A 58 -1.11 5.76 15.33
N THR A 59 -2.43 5.65 15.42
CA THR A 59 -3.03 4.84 16.47
C THR A 59 -2.52 3.41 16.35
N PRO A 60 -2.26 2.72 17.47
CA PRO A 60 -1.89 1.32 17.44
C PRO A 60 -2.90 0.49 16.64
N VAL A 61 -2.41 -0.51 15.93
CA VAL A 61 -3.25 -1.52 15.27
C VAL A 61 -3.30 -2.75 16.14
N TYR A 62 -4.49 -3.33 16.23
CA TYR A 62 -4.72 -4.57 16.96
C TYR A 62 -4.95 -5.69 15.95
N LEU A 63 -4.07 -6.69 15.96
CA LEU A 63 -4.25 -7.93 15.22
C LEU A 63 -4.89 -8.97 16.14
N VAL A 64 -6.06 -9.45 15.75
CA VAL A 64 -6.75 -10.54 16.42
C VAL A 64 -6.33 -11.86 15.79
N VAL A 65 -5.90 -12.80 16.61
CA VAL A 65 -5.46 -14.14 16.20
C VAL A 65 -6.15 -15.21 17.03
N SER A 66 -6.62 -16.27 16.38
CA SER A 66 -7.17 -17.43 17.08
C SER A 66 -6.07 -18.26 17.74
N PRO A 67 -6.39 -19.12 18.73
CA PRO A 67 -5.41 -19.99 19.39
C PRO A 67 -4.50 -20.74 18.42
N SER A 68 -5.05 -21.38 17.39
CA SER A 68 -4.25 -22.13 16.42
C SER A 68 -3.24 -21.26 15.65
N VAL A 69 -3.61 -20.03 15.29
CA VAL A 69 -2.71 -19.11 14.58
C VAL A 69 -1.63 -18.59 15.52
N TYR A 70 -1.99 -18.35 16.78
CA TYR A 70 -1.04 -17.97 17.83
C TYR A 70 -0.01 -19.09 18.09
N ASP A 71 -0.46 -20.35 18.14
CA ASP A 71 0.42 -21.51 18.26
C ASP A 71 1.34 -21.64 17.03
N TYR A 72 0.80 -21.43 15.82
CA TYR A 72 1.63 -21.44 14.60
C TYR A 72 2.67 -20.32 14.58
N LEU A 73 2.37 -19.13 15.12
CA LEU A 73 3.35 -18.07 15.30
C LEU A 73 4.48 -18.53 16.23
N HIS A 74 4.15 -19.16 17.36
CA HIS A 74 5.16 -19.69 18.30
C HIS A 74 6.02 -20.79 17.67
N VAL A 75 5.41 -21.72 16.93
CA VAL A 75 6.14 -22.77 16.20
C VAL A 75 7.08 -22.12 15.18
N TYR A 76 6.61 -21.15 14.40
CA TYR A 76 7.42 -20.40 13.45
C TYR A 76 8.61 -19.68 14.11
N LEU A 77 8.40 -19.00 15.24
CA LEU A 77 9.46 -18.34 15.98
C LEU A 77 10.47 -19.34 16.55
N LYS A 78 10.01 -20.46 17.11
CA LYS A 78 10.88 -21.55 17.56
C LYS A 78 11.70 -22.11 16.40
N MET A 79 11.11 -22.30 15.23
CA MET A 79 11.83 -22.75 14.05
C MET A 79 12.89 -21.74 13.58
N ARG A 80 12.58 -20.44 13.60
CA ARG A 80 13.52 -19.36 13.23
C ARG A 80 14.81 -19.39 14.06
N THR A 81 14.73 -19.69 15.36
CA THR A 81 15.91 -19.81 16.23
C THR A 81 16.87 -20.96 15.86
N LYS A 82 16.42 -21.91 15.03
CA LYS A 82 17.22 -23.07 14.61
C LYS A 82 17.88 -22.88 13.24
N ILE A 83 17.68 -21.74 12.60
CA ILE A 83 18.21 -21.47 11.27
C ILE A 83 19.52 -20.67 11.41
N PRO A 84 20.66 -21.14 10.86
CA PRO A 84 21.97 -20.52 11.07
C PRO A 84 22.08 -19.04 10.65
N CYS A 85 21.29 -18.59 9.68
CA CYS A 85 21.32 -17.19 9.23
C CYS A 85 20.56 -16.22 10.15
N PHE A 86 19.96 -16.68 11.25
CA PHE A 86 19.30 -15.83 12.24
C PHE A 86 20.09 -15.85 13.54
N SER A 87 20.74 -14.73 13.84
CA SER A 87 21.51 -14.53 15.08
C SER A 87 20.61 -14.38 16.32
N GLU A 88 21.20 -14.42 17.52
CA GLU A 88 20.49 -14.04 18.75
C GLU A 88 19.95 -12.61 18.67
N GLU A 89 20.69 -11.68 18.06
CA GLU A 89 20.23 -10.31 17.83
C GLU A 89 18.95 -10.27 17.01
N SER A 90 18.87 -11.12 15.97
CA SER A 90 17.66 -11.28 15.18
C SER A 90 16.50 -11.85 15.98
N ASN A 91 16.68 -12.43 17.16
CA ASN A 91 15.60 -13.03 17.96
C ASN A 91 15.31 -12.26 19.25
N ARG A 92 15.84 -11.03 19.38
CA ARG A 92 15.51 -10.13 20.51
C ARG A 92 14.09 -9.59 20.40
N ASN A 93 13.49 -9.27 21.54
CA ASN A 93 12.09 -8.85 21.64
C ASN A 93 11.75 -7.55 20.90
N ASP A 94 12.74 -6.67 20.71
CA ASP A 94 12.63 -5.42 19.95
C ASP A 94 12.66 -5.62 18.43
N THR A 95 12.90 -6.85 17.95
CA THR A 95 12.91 -7.18 16.53
C THR A 95 11.54 -7.59 15.98
N TYR A 96 11.46 -7.71 14.66
CA TYR A 96 10.24 -8.04 13.93
C TYR A 96 9.99 -9.55 13.87
N VAL A 97 8.72 -9.95 13.88
CA VAL A 97 8.26 -11.34 13.69
C VAL A 97 8.64 -11.85 12.31
N PHE A 98 8.42 -11.04 11.28
CA PHE A 98 8.61 -11.44 9.89
C PHE A 98 9.89 -10.86 9.31
N LEU A 99 10.84 -11.74 9.04
CA LEU A 99 12.12 -11.41 8.42
C LEU A 99 12.28 -12.11 7.08
N SER A 100 12.98 -11.44 6.17
CA SER A 100 13.42 -12.06 4.92
C SER A 100 14.51 -13.11 5.19
N TRP A 101 14.56 -14.12 4.33
CA TRP A 101 15.64 -15.10 4.36
C TRP A 101 16.93 -14.43 3.87
N SER A 102 18.03 -14.63 4.59
CA SER A 102 19.38 -14.24 4.14
C SER A 102 20.14 -15.50 3.73
N PRO A 103 20.63 -15.60 2.47
CA PRO A 103 21.44 -16.73 2.03
C PRO A 103 22.85 -16.71 2.61
N ARG A 104 23.27 -15.59 3.20
CA ARG A 104 24.62 -15.34 3.70
C ARG A 104 24.57 -15.17 5.22
N VAL A 105 25.36 -15.98 5.94
CA VAL A 105 25.40 -15.97 7.42
C VAL A 105 25.97 -14.66 7.97
N ASP A 106 26.85 -14.02 7.19
CA ASP A 106 27.48 -12.73 7.45
C ASP A 106 26.53 -11.53 7.23
N ILE A 107 25.40 -11.73 6.54
CA ILE A 107 24.43 -10.66 6.26
C ILE A 107 23.19 -10.86 7.12
N PRO A 108 22.86 -9.90 8.02
CA PRO A 108 21.70 -10.05 8.87
C PRO A 108 20.40 -10.08 8.05
N PRO A 109 19.42 -10.87 8.50
CA PRO A 109 18.13 -10.97 7.83
C PRO A 109 17.39 -9.64 7.86
N ILE A 110 16.89 -9.21 6.70
CA ILE A 110 16.31 -7.87 6.53
C ILE A 110 14.83 -7.88 6.95
N HIS A 111 14.42 -6.85 7.67
CA HIS A 111 13.02 -6.53 7.95
C HIS A 111 12.16 -6.50 6.67
N MET A 112 10.97 -7.08 6.75
CA MET A 112 10.04 -7.05 5.63
C MET A 112 9.32 -5.71 5.56
N ASN A 113 9.56 -4.93 4.50
CA ASN A 113 8.72 -3.78 4.19
C ASN A 113 7.38 -4.21 3.55
N GLY A 114 6.46 -3.25 3.38
CA GLY A 114 5.14 -3.51 2.80
C GLY A 114 5.16 -4.16 1.41
N SER A 115 6.17 -3.87 0.59
CA SER A 115 6.33 -4.49 -0.74
C SER A 115 6.76 -5.95 -0.62
N ARG A 116 7.68 -6.27 0.29
CA ARG A 116 8.10 -7.66 0.58
C ARG A 116 6.98 -8.49 1.20
N VAL A 117 6.12 -7.87 2.00
CA VAL A 117 4.88 -8.51 2.49
C VAL A 117 3.93 -8.84 1.35
N ASN A 118 3.69 -7.90 0.41
CA ASN A 118 2.86 -8.17 -0.76
C ASN A 118 3.47 -9.25 -1.67
N ARG A 119 4.80 -9.27 -1.83
CA ARG A 119 5.47 -10.36 -2.55
C ARG A 119 5.27 -11.70 -1.84
N ALA A 120 5.47 -11.76 -0.53
CA ALA A 120 5.31 -12.99 0.25
C ALA A 120 3.90 -13.60 0.13
N ILE A 121 2.84 -12.78 0.20
CA ILE A 121 1.49 -13.31 0.00
C ILE A 121 1.23 -13.74 -1.45
N ASN A 122 1.81 -13.04 -2.43
CA ASN A 122 1.69 -13.45 -3.84
C ASN A 122 2.39 -14.78 -4.08
N ASP A 123 3.61 -14.94 -3.56
CA ASP A 123 4.38 -16.18 -3.69
C ASP A 123 3.57 -17.36 -3.12
N PHE A 124 2.99 -17.20 -1.93
CA PHE A 124 2.11 -18.23 -1.33
C PHE A 124 0.83 -18.46 -2.12
N TRP A 125 0.20 -17.40 -2.64
CA TRP A 125 -1.03 -17.49 -3.42
C TRP A 125 -0.83 -18.23 -4.74
N MET A 126 0.28 -17.96 -5.43
CA MET A 126 0.67 -18.66 -6.65
C MET A 126 1.06 -20.12 -6.37
N GLU A 127 1.77 -20.39 -5.26
CA GLU A 127 2.10 -21.76 -4.83
C GLU A 127 0.84 -22.57 -4.50
N ALA A 128 -0.23 -21.91 -4.03
CA ALA A 128 -1.55 -22.51 -3.84
C ALA A 128 -2.34 -22.73 -5.15
N GLY A 129 -1.75 -22.45 -6.31
CA GLY A 129 -2.34 -22.68 -7.64
C GLY A 129 -3.18 -21.53 -8.19
N MET A 130 -3.16 -20.36 -7.56
CA MET A 130 -3.95 -19.21 -8.01
C MET A 130 -3.19 -18.39 -9.05
N THR A 131 -3.87 -18.03 -10.13
CA THR A 131 -3.27 -17.34 -11.29
C THR A 131 -3.30 -15.81 -11.18
N THR A 132 -4.17 -15.26 -10.33
CA THR A 132 -4.35 -13.81 -10.22
C THR A 132 -3.56 -13.25 -9.03
N PRO A 133 -2.81 -12.13 -9.20
CA PRO A 133 -1.99 -11.59 -8.13
C PRO A 133 -2.84 -11.04 -6.98
N LEU A 134 -2.48 -11.37 -5.76
CA LEU A 134 -3.12 -10.91 -4.55
C LEU A 134 -2.31 -9.80 -3.87
N SER A 135 -2.98 -8.73 -3.45
CA SER A 135 -2.34 -7.69 -2.63
C SER A 135 -3.11 -7.50 -1.33
N ALA A 136 -2.42 -7.00 -0.30
CA ALA A 136 -3.06 -6.62 0.96
C ALA A 136 -4.21 -5.62 0.72
N THR A 137 -4.08 -4.74 -0.26
CA THR A 137 -5.14 -3.80 -0.67
C THR A 137 -6.34 -4.52 -1.26
N ARG A 138 -6.15 -5.52 -2.13
CA ARG A 138 -7.25 -6.33 -2.70
C ARG A 138 -7.99 -7.11 -1.61
N ILE A 139 -7.25 -7.73 -0.69
CA ILE A 139 -7.84 -8.41 0.48
C ILE A 139 -8.72 -7.43 1.25
N ARG A 140 -8.20 -6.23 1.57
CA ARG A 140 -8.95 -5.20 2.29
C ARG A 140 -10.22 -4.75 1.59
N LYS A 141 -10.18 -4.49 0.28
CA LYS A 141 -11.36 -4.10 -0.52
C LYS A 141 -12.41 -5.20 -0.52
N SER A 142 -11.99 -6.44 -0.76
CA SER A 142 -12.87 -7.60 -0.74
C SER A 142 -13.51 -7.82 0.63
N THR A 143 -12.75 -7.73 1.72
CA THR A 143 -13.29 -7.87 3.08
C THR A 143 -14.29 -6.78 3.39
N VAL A 144 -13.98 -5.50 3.11
CA VAL A 144 -14.90 -4.39 3.41
C VAL A 144 -16.19 -4.51 2.62
N THR A 145 -16.12 -4.84 1.33
CA THR A 145 -17.30 -5.05 0.49
C THR A 145 -18.16 -6.18 1.08
N THR A 146 -17.59 -7.38 1.19
CA THR A 146 -18.31 -8.58 1.65
C THR A 146 -18.91 -8.43 3.05
N VAL A 147 -18.17 -7.82 3.98
CA VAL A 147 -18.62 -7.66 5.36
C VAL A 147 -19.74 -6.62 5.45
N ARG A 148 -19.65 -5.51 4.70
CA ARG A 148 -20.70 -4.48 4.72
C ARG A 148 -21.96 -4.90 3.98
N ASP A 149 -21.83 -5.73 2.95
CA ASP A 149 -22.99 -6.30 2.25
C ASP A 149 -23.78 -7.23 3.18
N LYS A 150 -23.08 -8.00 4.02
CA LYS A 150 -23.69 -8.94 4.98
C LYS A 150 -24.16 -8.29 6.28
N ASP A 151 -23.41 -7.30 6.78
CA ASP A 151 -23.75 -6.54 7.99
C ASP A 151 -23.47 -5.04 7.79
N PRO A 152 -24.46 -4.28 7.29
CA PRO A 152 -24.30 -2.84 7.07
C PRO A 152 -24.01 -2.05 8.35
N ASN A 153 -24.42 -2.55 9.51
CA ASN A 153 -24.30 -1.84 10.79
C ASN A 153 -22.86 -1.87 11.35
N ILE A 154 -22.00 -2.75 10.83
CA ILE A 154 -20.61 -2.87 11.30
C ILE A 154 -19.68 -1.80 10.72
N ARG A 155 -20.16 -0.98 9.77
CA ARG A 155 -19.36 0.01 9.02
C ARG A 155 -18.35 0.76 9.87
N ASP A 156 -18.80 1.41 10.94
CA ASP A 156 -17.94 2.29 11.74
C ASP A 156 -16.94 1.50 12.58
N LYS A 157 -17.37 0.34 13.11
CA LYS A 157 -16.49 -0.58 13.85
C LYS A 157 -15.42 -1.18 12.95
N LEU A 158 -15.77 -1.53 11.72
CA LEU A 158 -14.85 -2.06 10.72
C LEU A 158 -13.83 -0.99 10.28
N ALA A 159 -14.29 0.23 10.02
CA ALA A 159 -13.41 1.35 9.69
C ALA A 159 -12.43 1.65 10.84
N ALA A 160 -12.92 1.64 12.08
CA ALA A 160 -12.10 1.79 13.27
C ALA A 160 -11.07 0.66 13.41
N HIS A 161 -11.49 -0.60 13.24
CA HIS A 161 -10.59 -1.76 13.27
C HIS A 161 -9.49 -1.64 12.21
N MET A 162 -9.83 -1.18 11.01
CA MET A 162 -8.89 -1.02 9.90
C MET A 162 -8.02 0.26 9.99
N ASN A 163 -8.17 1.05 11.06
CA ASN A 163 -7.54 2.34 11.35
C ASN A 163 -7.75 3.39 10.24
N HIS A 164 -8.99 3.53 9.74
CA HIS A 164 -9.40 4.46 8.68
C HIS A 164 -10.54 5.36 9.14
N SER A 165 -10.69 6.51 8.46
CA SER A 165 -11.95 7.26 8.54
C SER A 165 -13.06 6.51 7.82
N THR A 166 -14.29 6.63 8.30
CA THR A 166 -15.50 6.08 7.64
C THR A 166 -15.62 6.56 6.21
N ARG A 167 -15.31 7.85 5.96
CA ARG A 167 -15.22 8.43 4.63
C ARG A 167 -14.22 7.70 3.73
N THR A 168 -13.02 7.39 4.23
CA THR A 168 -12.01 6.64 3.46
C THR A 168 -12.51 5.23 3.13
N ALA A 169 -13.21 4.58 4.07
CA ALA A 169 -13.81 3.27 3.84
C ALA A 169 -14.87 3.32 2.72
N ASP A 170 -15.76 4.31 2.74
CA ASP A 170 -16.78 4.50 1.71
C ASP A 170 -16.18 4.85 0.33
N THR A 171 -15.13 5.69 0.30
CA THR A 171 -14.53 6.12 -0.96
C THR A 171 -13.78 5.01 -1.68
N TYR A 172 -12.94 4.26 -0.97
CA TYR A 172 -11.94 3.40 -1.60
C TYR A 172 -12.24 1.90 -1.52
N TYR A 173 -13.19 1.49 -0.66
CA TYR A 173 -13.38 0.08 -0.33
C TYR A 173 -14.81 -0.42 -0.58
N TYR A 174 -15.80 0.46 -0.76
CA TYR A 174 -17.18 0.10 -1.09
C TYR A 174 -17.52 0.50 -2.53
N THR A 175 -16.71 0.03 -3.48
CA THR A 175 -16.74 0.48 -4.88
C THR A 175 -17.86 -0.18 -5.69
N HIS A 176 -18.24 -1.43 -5.39
CA HIS A 176 -19.27 -2.15 -6.14
C HIS A 176 -20.63 -1.44 -6.11
N ARG A 177 -21.05 -0.93 -4.94
CA ARG A 177 -22.30 -0.17 -4.87
C ARG A 177 -22.29 1.10 -5.71
N ARG A 178 -21.12 1.71 -5.95
CA ARG A 178 -21.06 2.91 -6.80
C ARG A 178 -21.38 2.61 -8.26
N TYR A 179 -21.07 1.40 -8.72
CA TYR A 179 -21.41 0.97 -10.07
C TYR A 179 -22.92 0.73 -10.18
N ASP A 180 -23.49 -0.02 -9.22
CA ASP A 180 -24.93 -0.28 -9.17
C ASP A 180 -25.73 1.03 -8.98
N ASP A 181 -25.30 1.89 -8.05
CA ASP A 181 -25.89 3.21 -7.81
C ASP A 181 -25.78 4.09 -9.06
N ALA A 182 -24.68 4.02 -9.81
CA ALA A 182 -24.51 4.78 -11.05
C ALA A 182 -25.44 4.28 -12.16
N MET A 183 -25.63 2.96 -12.29
CA MET A 183 -26.61 2.38 -13.22
C MET A 183 -28.02 2.80 -12.85
N ASP A 184 -28.40 2.69 -11.57
CA ASP A 184 -29.72 3.08 -11.08
C ASP A 184 -29.97 4.57 -11.29
N VAL A 185 -28.99 5.42 -11.00
CA VAL A 185 -29.07 6.87 -11.21
C VAL A 185 -29.15 7.20 -12.71
N SER A 186 -28.36 6.54 -13.56
CA SER A 186 -28.40 6.76 -15.01
C SER A 186 -29.75 6.36 -15.60
N ASN A 187 -30.26 5.18 -15.24
CA ASN A 187 -31.60 4.72 -15.62
C ASN A 187 -32.68 5.67 -15.12
N ARG A 188 -32.52 6.22 -13.92
CA ARG A 188 -33.46 7.20 -13.36
C ARG A 188 -33.39 8.54 -14.10
N ILE A 189 -32.20 9.03 -14.43
CA ILE A 189 -32.02 10.24 -15.24
C ILE A 189 -32.67 10.04 -16.61
N ALA A 190 -32.43 8.90 -17.27
CA ALA A 190 -33.07 8.57 -18.53
C ALA A 190 -34.60 8.56 -18.40
N SER A 191 -35.16 7.94 -17.36
CA SER A 191 -36.62 7.92 -17.15
C SER A 191 -37.24 9.31 -16.89
N ILE A 192 -36.49 10.24 -16.31
CA ILE A 192 -36.96 11.60 -15.98
C ILE A 192 -36.77 12.55 -17.16
N MET A 193 -35.66 12.39 -17.90
CA MET A 193 -35.31 13.27 -19.01
C MET A 193 -35.94 12.83 -20.33
N CYS A 194 -36.12 11.52 -20.52
CA CYS A 194 -36.85 10.91 -21.62
C CYS A 194 -38.29 10.61 -21.18
N VAL A 195 -39.04 11.65 -20.79
CA VAL A 195 -40.50 11.52 -20.70
C VAL A 195 -41.01 11.29 -22.11
N GLU A 196 -41.37 10.05 -22.43
CA GLU A 196 -42.18 9.80 -23.62
C GLU A 196 -43.53 10.52 -23.42
N PRO A 197 -43.96 11.35 -24.38
CA PRO A 197 -45.27 11.96 -24.31
C PRO A 197 -46.30 10.84 -24.32
N GLN A 198 -47.08 10.73 -23.24
CA GLN A 198 -48.17 9.79 -23.12
C GLN A 198 -49.09 9.93 -24.35
N PRO A 199 -49.21 8.90 -25.21
CA PRO A 199 -50.19 8.93 -26.28
C PRO A 199 -51.58 8.86 -25.63
N GLN A 200 -52.41 9.86 -25.93
CA GLN A 200 -53.83 9.83 -25.61
C GLN A 200 -54.46 8.56 -26.20
N GLU A 201 -55.36 7.95 -25.42
CA GLU A 201 -56.10 6.72 -25.75
C GLU A 201 -56.68 6.74 -27.17
N ILE A 202 -56.23 5.82 -28.03
CA ILE A 202 -56.99 5.40 -29.21
C ILE A 202 -56.98 3.86 -29.30
N LEU A 203 -58.21 3.34 -29.39
CA LEU A 203 -58.69 1.95 -29.53
C LEU A 203 -57.79 0.88 -30.18
N SER A 204 -57.59 -0.20 -29.40
CA SER A 204 -57.60 -1.66 -29.69
C SER A 204 -57.21 -2.26 -31.07
N VAL A 205 -56.16 -3.11 -31.02
CA VAL A 205 -55.99 -4.51 -31.55
C VAL A 205 -55.65 -4.69 -33.06
N PRO A 206 -54.89 -5.73 -33.54
CA PRO A 206 -54.23 -6.88 -32.87
C PRO A 206 -52.70 -7.06 -33.12
N GLN A 207 -52.10 -7.90 -32.27
CA GLN A 207 -50.76 -8.51 -32.38
C GLN A 207 -50.63 -9.42 -33.62
N ASN A 208 -49.42 -9.58 -34.18
CA ASN A 208 -48.55 -10.79 -34.06
C ASN A 208 -47.31 -10.68 -35.02
N PRO A 209 -46.37 -11.63 -35.06
CA PRO A 209 -45.04 -11.53 -34.44
C PRO A 209 -43.89 -11.62 -35.46
N ASN A 210 -42.69 -11.18 -35.08
CA ASN A 210 -41.36 -11.71 -35.45
C ASN A 210 -40.34 -10.56 -35.53
N ASP A 211 -39.76 -10.23 -34.38
CA ASP A 211 -38.45 -9.60 -34.31
C ASP A 211 -37.38 -10.70 -34.25
N ALA A 212 -36.49 -10.75 -35.25
CA ALA A 212 -35.14 -11.29 -35.13
C ALA A 212 -34.32 -10.94 -36.38
N ILE A 213 -33.69 -9.75 -36.38
CA ILE A 213 -32.54 -9.37 -37.23
C ILE A 213 -31.75 -8.39 -36.34
N ASP A 214 -30.65 -8.74 -35.66
CA ASP A 214 -29.27 -9.00 -36.10
C ASP A 214 -28.58 -7.81 -36.81
N HIS A 215 -27.30 -7.59 -36.48
CA HIS A 215 -26.38 -6.49 -36.88
C HIS A 215 -26.57 -5.14 -36.15
N ASP A 216 -25.56 -4.40 -35.71
CA ASP A 216 -24.10 -4.52 -35.82
C ASP A 216 -23.43 -3.66 -34.74
N GLU A 217 -22.20 -4.05 -34.43
CA GLU A 217 -21.04 -3.23 -34.06
C GLU A 217 -21.16 -1.71 -34.36
N LEU A 218 -20.90 -0.85 -33.37
CA LEU A 218 -20.24 0.44 -33.59
C LEU A 218 -19.49 0.92 -32.34
N ASP A 219 -18.17 0.90 -32.52
CA ASP A 219 -17.11 1.60 -31.81
C ASP A 219 -17.31 3.13 -31.79
N LEU A 220 -17.08 3.77 -30.64
CA LEU A 220 -16.12 4.88 -30.44
C LEU A 220 -16.48 5.76 -29.23
N GLY A 221 -15.54 5.78 -28.27
CA GLY A 221 -14.96 7.04 -27.79
C GLY A 221 -15.50 7.65 -26.48
N ALA A 222 -14.73 7.45 -25.41
CA ALA A 222 -14.18 8.48 -24.49
C ALA A 222 -14.18 8.01 -23.03
N GLU A 223 -13.13 7.31 -22.61
CA GLU A 223 -12.79 7.19 -21.19
C GLU A 223 -11.67 8.17 -20.85
N GLU A 224 -12.04 9.18 -20.06
CA GLU A 224 -11.13 10.09 -19.37
C GLU A 224 -10.56 9.35 -18.15
N THR A 225 -9.46 8.63 -18.35
CA THR A 225 -8.75 7.95 -17.27
C THR A 225 -7.90 8.94 -16.48
N VAL A 226 -8.30 9.24 -15.24
CA VAL A 226 -7.40 9.85 -14.24
C VAL A 226 -6.53 8.74 -13.66
N ALA A 227 -5.31 8.64 -14.19
CA ALA A 227 -4.29 7.68 -13.80
C ALA A 227 -3.79 7.88 -12.36
N GLU A 228 -3.91 6.86 -11.52
CA GLU A 228 -2.95 6.60 -10.44
C GLU A 228 -1.87 5.65 -11.00
N GLU A 229 -0.66 6.18 -11.20
CA GLU A 229 0.51 5.45 -11.71
C GLU A 229 0.90 4.28 -10.78
N GLU A 230 0.55 3.05 -11.16
CA GLU A 230 1.32 1.84 -10.82
C GLU A 230 2.22 1.51 -12.02
N THR A 231 3.53 1.76 -11.89
CA THR A 231 4.52 1.38 -12.90
C THR A 231 4.73 -0.13 -12.88
N VAL A 232 4.19 -0.81 -13.89
CA VAL A 232 4.58 -2.15 -14.33
C VAL A 232 5.93 -2.03 -15.05
N VAL A 233 6.91 -2.86 -14.69
CA VAL A 233 8.15 -3.03 -15.46
C VAL A 233 8.06 -4.38 -16.13
N GLU A 234 7.98 -4.38 -17.46
CA GLU A 234 8.11 -5.58 -18.29
C GLU A 234 9.56 -6.09 -18.27
N GLU A 235 9.69 -7.41 -18.27
CA GLU A 235 10.94 -8.14 -18.41
C GLU A 235 11.36 -8.16 -19.89
N ASP A 236 12.62 -7.81 -20.17
CA ASP A 236 13.30 -8.22 -21.39
C ASP A 236 14.50 -9.11 -21.06
N LYS A 237 14.65 -10.15 -21.89
CA LYS A 237 15.53 -11.31 -21.75
C LYS A 237 16.86 -11.10 -22.49
N VAL A 238 17.95 -11.54 -21.85
CA VAL A 238 19.23 -12.08 -22.41
C VAL A 238 20.14 -11.01 -23.07
N VAL A 239 21.43 -10.87 -22.73
CA VAL A 239 22.59 -11.69 -23.16
C VAL A 239 23.77 -11.50 -22.19
N GLU A 240 24.44 -12.60 -21.85
CA GLU A 240 25.75 -12.65 -21.21
C GLU A 240 26.85 -12.11 -22.14
N GLU A 241 27.68 -11.18 -21.67
CA GLU A 241 29.01 -11.02 -22.23
C GLU A 241 30.01 -10.57 -21.14
N GLU A 242 30.98 -11.44 -20.89
CA GLU A 242 32.14 -11.18 -20.04
C GLU A 242 33.03 -10.12 -20.69
N THR A 243 33.48 -9.13 -19.92
CA THR A 243 34.83 -8.57 -20.12
C THR A 243 35.34 -7.93 -18.82
N GLU A 244 36.48 -8.41 -18.37
CA GLU A 244 37.32 -7.79 -17.35
C GLU A 244 37.77 -6.39 -17.79
N LYS A 245 37.77 -5.41 -16.87
CA LYS A 245 38.93 -4.53 -16.65
C LYS A 245 38.79 -3.59 -15.44
N GLU A 246 39.79 -3.75 -14.58
CA GLU A 246 40.53 -2.74 -13.80
C GLU A 246 39.88 -2.00 -12.62
N MET A 247 40.64 -2.10 -11.53
CA MET A 247 40.40 -1.69 -10.15
C MET A 247 41.04 -0.33 -9.87
N LYS A 248 40.33 0.58 -9.20
CA LYS A 248 40.86 1.69 -8.36
C LYS A 248 39.73 2.46 -7.62
N PRO A 249 40.02 3.19 -6.53
CA PRO A 249 39.88 2.76 -5.14
C PRO A 249 38.62 3.29 -4.43
N ASN A 250 38.25 2.59 -3.36
CA ASN A 250 37.18 2.91 -2.42
C ASN A 250 37.45 4.20 -1.61
N PRO A 251 36.44 5.08 -1.43
CA PRO A 251 36.36 5.90 -0.23
C PRO A 251 35.01 5.75 0.49
N ASN A 252 34.99 4.89 1.51
CA ASN A 252 34.25 4.99 2.79
C ASN A 252 32.70 5.17 2.80
N PRO A 253 32.00 4.92 3.92
CA PRO A 253 30.90 3.97 3.96
C PRO A 253 29.62 4.65 4.46
N ASN A 254 28.83 5.26 3.58
CA ASN A 254 27.54 5.82 4.00
C ASN A 254 26.55 5.94 2.84
N TYR A 255 26.44 4.89 2.04
CA TYR A 255 25.41 4.80 1.01
C TYR A 255 24.42 3.69 1.35
N PHE A 256 23.38 4.05 2.10
CA PHE A 256 22.13 3.31 2.09
C PHE A 256 21.44 3.54 0.75
N LYS A 257 21.61 2.61 -0.21
CA LYS A 257 20.78 2.55 -1.42
C LYS A 257 19.38 2.05 -1.04
N LEU A 258 18.47 2.99 -0.78
CA LEU A 258 17.02 2.77 -0.80
C LEU A 258 16.53 3.01 -2.23
N GLY A 259 16.05 1.94 -2.87
CA GLY A 259 15.26 2.07 -4.10
C GLY A 259 13.91 2.74 -3.78
N GLY A 260 13.62 3.84 -4.47
CA GLY A 260 12.33 4.54 -4.42
C GLY A 260 12.45 6.01 -4.00
N ARG A 261 12.55 6.91 -5.00
CA ARG A 261 12.78 8.37 -4.89
C ARG A 261 14.15 8.71 -4.27
N ARG A 262 14.99 9.46 -5.00
CA ARG A 262 16.26 9.97 -4.46
C ARG A 262 15.97 10.78 -3.19
N SER A 263 16.35 10.25 -2.04
CA SER A 263 16.33 10.97 -0.77
C SER A 263 17.33 12.12 -0.88
N PHE A 264 16.91 13.33 -0.48
CA PHE A 264 17.81 14.49 -0.41
C PHE A 264 18.98 14.17 0.55
N SER A 265 20.21 14.46 0.13
CA SER A 265 21.38 14.39 1.00
C SER A 265 21.26 15.37 2.17
N ARG A 266 22.12 15.26 3.19
CA ARG A 266 22.10 16.19 4.33
C ARG A 266 22.39 17.62 3.89
N GLU A 267 23.31 17.77 2.95
CA GLU A 267 23.71 19.04 2.34
C GLU A 267 22.56 19.61 1.51
N GLU A 268 21.92 18.79 0.68
CA GLU A 268 20.77 19.20 -0.13
C GLU A 268 19.57 19.60 0.73
N GLN A 269 19.35 18.90 1.85
CA GLN A 269 18.34 19.29 2.83
C GLN A 269 18.66 20.63 3.46
N GLN A 270 19.91 20.85 3.88
CA GLN A 270 20.32 22.12 4.46
C GLN A 270 20.12 23.27 3.46
N CYS A 271 20.53 23.09 2.20
CA CYS A 271 20.28 24.09 1.15
C CYS A 271 18.79 24.41 0.96
N ILE A 272 17.92 23.40 1.02
CA ILE A 272 16.46 23.60 0.94
C ILE A 272 15.96 24.38 2.17
N PHE A 273 16.48 24.09 3.36
CA PHE A 273 16.14 24.83 4.58
C PHE A 273 16.57 26.28 4.49
N ASP A 274 17.80 26.55 4.05
CA ASP A 274 18.36 27.91 3.97
C ASP A 274 17.60 28.76 2.93
N ILE A 275 17.28 28.18 1.76
CA ILE A 275 16.55 28.91 0.69
C ILE A 275 15.10 29.19 1.09
N PHE A 276 14.46 28.28 1.82
CA PHE A 276 13.05 28.39 2.18
C PHE A 276 12.83 28.70 3.66
N GLU A 277 13.83 29.23 4.38
CA GLU A 277 13.76 29.45 5.82
C GLU A 277 12.52 30.29 6.18
N GLU A 278 12.39 31.48 5.58
CA GLU A 278 11.22 32.35 5.81
C GLU A 278 9.88 31.68 5.48
N TYR A 279 9.86 30.80 4.48
CA TYR A 279 8.65 30.06 4.14
C TYR A 279 8.40 28.97 5.19
N ILE A 280 9.42 28.29 5.68
CA ILE A 280 9.28 27.25 6.70
C ILE A 280 8.84 27.85 8.04
N GLU A 281 9.29 29.07 8.35
CA GLU A 281 8.99 29.80 9.57
C GLU A 281 7.64 30.54 9.53
N SER A 282 7.34 31.22 8.42
CA SER A 282 6.06 31.91 8.27
C SER A 282 5.01 30.96 7.68
N SER A 283 4.05 30.57 8.53
CA SER A 283 2.99 29.65 8.13
C SER A 283 1.91 30.27 7.24
N GLU A 284 1.95 31.59 7.06
CA GLU A 284 0.97 32.38 6.29
C GLU A 284 1.37 32.56 4.83
N LYS A 285 2.66 32.39 4.48
CA LYS A 285 3.13 32.53 3.09
C LYS A 285 2.70 31.32 2.24
N PRO A 286 1.90 31.52 1.16
CA PRO A 286 1.51 30.44 0.27
C PRO A 286 2.73 29.89 -0.48
N LEU A 287 2.88 28.56 -0.48
CA LEU A 287 3.95 27.87 -1.21
C LEU A 287 3.34 27.01 -2.32
N ASN A 288 3.46 27.50 -3.56
CA ASN A 288 3.13 26.80 -4.79
C ASN A 288 4.40 26.56 -5.64
N GLN A 289 4.27 25.76 -6.69
CA GLN A 289 5.43 25.39 -7.54
C GLN A 289 6.03 26.58 -8.27
N ARG A 290 5.23 27.58 -8.63
CA ARG A 290 5.71 28.78 -9.31
C ARG A 290 6.62 29.63 -8.39
N ILE A 291 6.14 29.94 -7.19
CA ILE A 291 6.90 30.68 -6.17
C ILE A 291 8.17 29.92 -5.78
N ALA A 292 8.08 28.60 -5.61
CA ALA A 292 9.25 27.79 -5.31
C ALA A 292 10.30 27.83 -6.43
N ARG A 293 9.88 27.90 -7.70
CA ARG A 293 10.80 28.04 -8.83
C ARG A 293 11.50 29.41 -8.79
N GLU A 294 10.72 30.46 -8.57
CA GLU A 294 11.23 31.84 -8.51
C GLU A 294 12.27 31.99 -7.39
N GLU A 295 12.06 31.38 -6.23
CA GLU A 295 13.05 31.39 -5.14
C GLU A 295 14.30 30.54 -5.42
N LEU A 296 14.13 29.35 -5.99
CA LEU A 296 15.26 28.47 -6.31
C LEU A 296 16.18 29.06 -7.38
N VAL A 297 15.66 29.83 -8.33
CA VAL A 297 16.45 30.46 -9.39
C VAL A 297 17.30 31.62 -8.86
N LYS A 298 16.97 32.22 -7.72
CA LYS A 298 17.75 33.32 -7.11
C LYS A 298 19.10 32.86 -6.54
N SER A 299 19.23 31.58 -6.18
CA SER A 299 20.44 31.02 -5.58
C SER A 299 21.15 30.04 -6.51
N VAL A 300 22.48 30.07 -6.53
CA VAL A 300 23.31 29.10 -7.27
C VAL A 300 23.04 27.67 -6.78
N ALA A 301 22.88 27.49 -5.46
CA ALA A 301 22.53 26.19 -4.86
C ALA A 301 21.10 25.75 -5.26
N GLY A 302 20.17 26.70 -5.40
CA GLY A 302 18.79 26.41 -5.82
C GLY A 302 18.71 25.97 -7.29
N LYS A 303 19.52 26.54 -8.18
CA LYS A 303 19.66 26.07 -9.58
C LYS A 303 20.18 24.64 -9.65
N GLN A 304 21.20 24.31 -8.86
CA GLN A 304 21.75 22.95 -8.78
C GLN A 304 20.72 21.93 -8.27
N LEU A 305 19.80 22.35 -7.39
CA LEU A 305 18.69 21.51 -6.92
C LEU A 305 17.64 21.28 -8.02
N LEU A 306 17.36 22.29 -8.85
CA LEU A 306 16.45 22.17 -9.99
C LEU A 306 16.97 21.24 -11.09
N ASP A 307 18.30 21.18 -11.27
CA ASP A 307 18.93 20.25 -12.22
C ASP A 307 18.85 18.79 -11.75
N LYS A 308 18.78 18.58 -10.43
CA LYS A 308 18.79 17.24 -9.81
C LYS A 308 17.40 16.69 -9.47
N PHE A 309 16.43 17.56 -9.19
CA PHE A 309 15.13 17.17 -8.63
C PHE A 309 13.98 17.86 -9.33
N GLN A 310 12.85 17.16 -9.43
CA GLN A 310 11.61 17.77 -9.91
C GLN A 310 11.11 18.81 -8.90
N ILE A 311 10.59 19.93 -9.40
CA ILE A 311 10.08 21.01 -8.55
C ILE A 311 9.01 20.56 -7.55
N LYS A 312 8.18 19.59 -7.94
CA LYS A 312 7.18 18.96 -7.08
C LYS A 312 7.83 18.32 -5.84
N GLN A 313 8.96 17.63 -6.01
CA GLN A 313 9.69 16.97 -4.92
C GLN A 313 10.28 17.99 -3.94
N LEU A 314 10.80 19.10 -4.44
CA LEU A 314 11.34 20.20 -3.62
C LEU A 314 10.23 20.87 -2.81
N VAL A 315 9.09 21.17 -3.43
CA VAL A 315 7.92 21.76 -2.75
C VAL A 315 7.37 20.83 -1.67
N ASP A 316 7.23 19.53 -1.97
CA ASP A 316 6.74 18.55 -1.00
C ASP A 316 7.71 18.41 0.19
N ARG A 317 9.02 18.55 -0.04
CA ARG A 317 10.02 18.56 1.03
C ARG A 317 9.85 19.77 1.95
N VAL A 318 9.74 20.98 1.39
CA VAL A 318 9.53 22.20 2.18
C VAL A 318 8.22 22.14 2.98
N ARG A 319 7.14 21.60 2.39
CA ARG A 319 5.87 21.36 3.09
C ARG A 319 6.00 20.36 4.23
N THR A 320 6.81 19.32 4.05
CA THR A 320 7.11 18.35 5.10
C THR A 320 7.87 19.01 6.25
N SER A 321 8.90 19.82 5.94
CA SER A 321 9.65 20.60 6.93
C SER A 321 8.76 21.56 7.74
N ARG A 322 7.85 22.28 7.07
CA ARG A 322 6.81 23.12 7.71
C ARG A 322 5.96 22.34 8.72
N ARG A 323 5.51 21.14 8.35
CA ARG A 323 4.69 20.28 9.23
C ARG A 323 5.45 19.74 10.43
N THR A 324 6.72 19.40 10.26
CA THR A 324 7.58 18.89 11.34
C THR A 324 7.89 19.98 12.36
N LYS A 325 8.11 21.23 11.92
CA LYS A 325 8.35 22.37 12.83
C LYS A 325 7.09 22.74 13.63
N LYS A 326 5.89 22.72 13.03
CA LYS A 326 4.60 22.94 13.74
C LYS A 326 4.28 21.90 14.84
N LYS A 327 4.96 20.75 14.84
CA LYS A 327 4.75 19.68 15.82
C LYS A 327 5.71 19.73 17.01
N LYS A 328 6.74 20.59 16.95
CA LYS A 328 7.64 20.89 18.06
C LYS A 328 7.14 22.13 18.79
#